data_AF-A0A8P4GFZ5-F1
#
_entry.id   AF-A0A8P4GFZ5-F1
#
_cell.length_a   1.000
_cell.length_b   1.000
_cell.length_c   1.000
_cell.angle_alpha   90.00
_cell.angle_beta   90.00
_cell.angle_gamma   90.00
#
_symmetry.space_group_name_H-M   'P 1'
#
loop_
_entity.id
_entity.type
_entity.pdbx_description
1 polymer ?
#
loop_
_entity_poly.entity_id
_entity_poly.type
_entity_poly.pdbx_seq_one_letter_code
_entity_poly.pdbx_strand_id
1 'polypeptide(L)'
;MLATKRMPNELRAVLDEAVKILNLIKSHAMNACLFSILCNEMGAHFHQLLLHSEVRWLSRGKVLTRLCDLREEVLLFLAEIDSPLAKHMEDAKWVAMLAYLSDIFDRINKLNTSLQGKECHVFLAHDQVSAFRKKFDLWCARVERDSVEMFPTLEDVVEKTGLQLDCVQQVVIAHLKGLREQFGDYFGEETLANQWMRNPFSFPVTPRDGLTLQEEEALVELNSNMDLKQKMSEVSLAHFWLSVET
;
A
#
# COMPACT_ATOMS: atom_id res chain seq x y z
N MET A 1 -8.80 -5.58 7.88
CA MET A 1 -7.76 -4.71 7.28
C MET A 1 -7.93 -4.72 5.78
N LEU A 2 -7.85 -3.57 5.10
CA LEU A 2 -8.01 -3.47 3.64
C LEU A 2 -7.14 -4.49 2.91
N ALA A 3 -5.83 -4.52 3.16
CA ALA A 3 -4.90 -5.41 2.43
C ALA A 3 -5.00 -6.92 2.74
N THR A 4 -5.71 -7.34 3.79
CA THR A 4 -5.79 -8.77 4.21
C THR A 4 -7.14 -9.42 3.92
N LYS A 5 -8.20 -8.65 3.62
CA LYS A 5 -9.56 -9.19 3.46
C LYS A 5 -9.69 -10.19 2.30
N ARG A 6 -8.97 -9.99 1.19
CA ARG A 6 -8.91 -10.85 -0.01
C ARG A 6 -7.51 -11.47 -0.19
N MET A 7 -6.75 -11.58 0.90
CA MET A 7 -5.44 -12.22 0.87
C MET A 7 -5.58 -13.76 0.81
N PRO A 8 -4.88 -14.44 -0.12
CA PRO A 8 -4.79 -15.90 -0.18
C PRO A 8 -4.41 -16.53 1.17
N ASN A 9 -4.92 -17.73 1.43
CA ASN A 9 -4.69 -18.42 2.72
C ASN A 9 -3.20 -18.72 2.97
N GLU A 10 -2.44 -19.04 1.92
CA GLU A 10 -0.98 -19.28 2.02
C GLU A 10 -0.24 -18.04 2.55
N LEU A 11 -0.48 -16.86 1.98
CA LEU A 11 0.11 -15.61 2.46
C LEU A 11 -0.36 -15.24 3.87
N ARG A 12 -1.61 -15.54 4.20
CA ARG A 12 -2.13 -15.31 5.55
C ARG A 12 -1.42 -16.19 6.56
N ALA A 13 -1.21 -17.47 6.25
CA ALA A 13 -0.47 -18.39 7.10
C ALA A 13 0.98 -17.90 7.33
N VAL A 14 1.68 -17.49 6.26
CA VAL A 14 3.02 -16.90 6.35
C VAL A 14 3.04 -15.66 7.25
N LEU A 15 2.05 -14.78 7.10
CA LEU A 15 1.93 -13.58 7.93
C LEU A 15 1.71 -13.94 9.42
N ASP A 16 0.81 -14.88 9.70
CA ASP A 16 0.52 -15.34 11.06
C ASP A 16 1.72 -16.06 11.70
N GLU A 17 2.49 -16.82 10.92
CA GLU A 17 3.72 -17.49 11.36
C GLU A 17 4.86 -16.49 11.61
N ALA A 18 5.05 -15.52 10.72
CA ALA A 18 6.01 -14.43 10.93
C ALA A 18 5.71 -13.67 12.22
N VAL A 19 4.43 -13.41 12.50
CA VAL A 19 3.99 -12.81 13.76
C VAL A 19 4.39 -13.67 14.97
N LYS A 20 4.23 -15.00 14.90
CA LYS A 20 4.65 -15.89 15.99
C LYS A 20 6.17 -15.82 16.22
N ILE A 21 6.96 -15.80 15.13
CA ILE A 21 8.42 -15.67 15.20
C ILE A 21 8.79 -14.33 15.87
N LEU A 22 8.21 -13.23 15.41
CA LEU A 22 8.43 -11.89 15.95
C LEU A 22 8.07 -11.81 17.45
N ASN A 23 6.99 -12.47 17.86
CA ASN A 23 6.59 -12.54 19.26
C ASN A 23 7.57 -13.32 20.14
N LEU A 24 8.12 -14.43 19.64
CA LEU A 24 9.16 -15.18 20.34
C LEU A 24 10.45 -14.38 20.48
N ILE A 25 10.89 -13.72 19.41
CA ILE A 25 12.06 -12.83 19.47
C ILE A 25 11.82 -11.74 20.53
N LYS A 26 10.63 -11.15 20.55
CA LYS A 26 10.28 -10.13 21.54
C LYS A 26 10.30 -10.65 22.98
N SER A 27 9.80 -11.86 23.23
CA SER A 27 9.72 -12.42 24.58
C SER A 27 11.06 -12.93 25.11
N HIS A 28 11.95 -13.43 24.24
CA HIS A 28 13.20 -14.07 24.63
C HIS A 28 14.45 -13.22 24.38
N ALA A 29 14.40 -12.26 23.45
CA ALA A 29 15.57 -11.50 23.00
C ALA A 29 15.45 -9.99 23.23
N MET A 30 14.59 -9.56 24.16
CA MET A 30 14.32 -8.14 24.44
C MET A 30 15.59 -7.33 24.81
N ASN A 31 16.66 -8.01 25.26
CA ASN A 31 17.95 -7.41 25.61
C ASN A 31 19.09 -7.70 24.62
N ALA A 32 18.84 -8.47 23.55
CA ALA A 32 19.86 -8.76 22.55
C ALA A 32 20.00 -7.55 21.61
N CYS A 33 21.22 -7.01 21.50
CA CYS A 33 21.50 -5.83 20.68
C CYS A 33 21.02 -6.00 19.22
N LEU A 34 21.19 -7.19 18.65
CA LEU A 34 20.77 -7.56 17.29
C LEU A 34 19.26 -7.42 17.05
N PHE A 35 18.43 -7.86 18.00
CA PHE A 35 16.98 -7.82 17.89
C PHE A 35 16.37 -6.54 18.49
N SER A 36 17.18 -5.68 19.11
CA SER A 36 16.70 -4.44 19.73
C SER A 36 15.99 -3.52 18.74
N ILE A 37 16.52 -3.35 17.53
CA ILE A 37 15.90 -2.54 16.46
C ILE A 37 14.56 -3.14 16.05
N LEU A 38 14.53 -4.45 15.80
CA LEU A 38 13.31 -5.17 15.42
C LEU A 38 12.24 -5.10 16.53
N CYS A 39 12.65 -5.20 17.80
CA CYS A 39 11.79 -5.02 18.97
C CYS A 39 11.27 -3.58 19.13
N ASN A 40 12.09 -2.58 18.82
CA ASN A 40 11.69 -1.18 18.84
C ASN A 40 10.66 -0.88 17.75
N GLU A 41 10.85 -1.41 16.54
CA GLU A 41 9.91 -1.25 15.42
C GLU A 41 8.57 -1.97 15.66
N MET A 42 8.56 -3.08 16.42
CA MET A 42 7.34 -3.79 16.82
C MET A 42 6.47 -3.02 17.84
N GLY A 43 7.04 -2.11 18.63
CA GLY A 43 6.34 -1.35 19.67
C GLY A 43 5.76 -2.20 20.83
N ALA A 44 5.16 -1.55 21.83
CA ALA A 44 4.73 -2.22 23.08
C ALA A 44 3.61 -3.27 22.90
N HIS A 45 2.68 -3.10 21.94
CA HIS A 45 1.46 -3.90 21.81
C HIS A 45 1.34 -4.63 20.46
N PHE A 46 2.31 -5.47 20.10
CA PHE A 46 2.31 -6.19 18.82
C PHE A 46 1.21 -7.28 18.72
N HIS A 47 0.88 -7.96 19.84
CA HIS A 47 -0.01 -9.14 19.85
C HIS A 47 -1.50 -8.87 19.53
N GLN A 48 -2.06 -7.74 19.96
CA GLN A 48 -3.51 -7.48 19.87
C GLN A 48 -3.91 -6.64 18.65
N LEU A 49 -2.93 -6.08 17.94
CA LEU A 49 -3.11 -4.99 16.97
C LEU A 49 -2.79 -5.35 15.53
N LEU A 50 -2.32 -6.57 15.26
CA LEU A 50 -2.06 -7.03 13.90
C LEU A 50 -3.33 -7.13 13.06
N LEU A 51 -4.48 -7.39 13.70
CA LEU A 51 -5.74 -7.66 13.01
C LEU A 51 -6.74 -6.50 13.03
N HIS A 52 -6.58 -5.49 13.91
CA HIS A 52 -7.71 -4.62 14.31
C HIS A 52 -7.57 -3.11 14.11
N SER A 53 -6.42 -2.53 13.70
CA SER A 53 -6.38 -1.08 13.44
C SER A 53 -5.60 -0.63 12.19
N GLU A 54 -6.18 0.38 11.52
CA GLU A 54 -5.79 0.98 10.24
C GLU A 54 -4.62 1.96 10.33
N VAL A 55 -4.19 2.34 11.54
CA VAL A 55 -3.22 3.43 11.77
C VAL A 55 -1.79 2.91 12.05
N ARG A 56 -1.61 1.60 12.27
CA ARG A 56 -0.34 1.00 12.78
C ARG A 56 0.37 0.04 11.83
N TRP A 57 0.08 0.10 10.54
CA TRP A 57 0.69 -0.79 9.54
C TRP A 57 1.93 -0.19 8.85
N LEU A 58 2.16 1.12 9.00
CA LEU A 58 3.39 1.80 8.57
C LEU A 58 4.66 1.18 9.18
N SER A 59 4.57 0.62 10.38
CA SER A 59 5.66 -0.13 11.02
C SER A 59 5.68 -1.62 10.62
N ARG A 60 4.61 -2.16 10.02
CA ARG A 60 4.50 -3.61 9.73
C ARG A 60 5.31 -4.03 8.52
N GLY A 61 5.26 -3.26 7.43
CA GLY A 61 6.13 -3.50 6.26
C GLY A 61 7.59 -3.50 6.67
N LYS A 62 8.01 -2.48 7.43
CA LYS A 62 9.38 -2.33 7.95
C LYS A 62 9.81 -3.51 8.83
N VAL A 63 8.97 -3.95 9.77
CA VAL A 63 9.27 -5.11 10.62
C VAL A 63 9.42 -6.39 9.81
N LEU A 64 8.60 -6.62 8.77
CA LEU A 64 8.76 -7.77 7.89
C LEU A 64 10.02 -7.66 7.03
N THR A 65 10.34 -6.48 6.49
CA THR A 65 11.61 -6.23 5.80
C THR A 65 12.79 -6.58 6.71
N ARG A 66 12.74 -6.12 7.96
CA ARG A 66 13.80 -6.40 8.94
C ARG A 66 13.87 -7.87 9.33
N LEU A 67 12.74 -8.57 9.36
CA LEU A 67 12.70 -10.02 9.57
C LEU A 67 13.37 -10.76 8.39
N CYS A 68 13.17 -10.30 7.15
CA CYS A 68 13.89 -10.83 5.99
C CYS A 68 15.39 -10.52 6.06
N ASP A 69 15.79 -9.30 6.44
CA ASP A 69 17.19 -8.91 6.57
C ASP A 69 17.95 -9.76 7.59
N LEU A 70 17.30 -10.07 8.71
CA LEU A 70 17.88 -10.83 9.84
C LEU A 70 17.60 -12.33 9.75
N ARG A 71 17.28 -12.85 8.56
CA ARG A 71 16.84 -14.24 8.38
C ARG A 71 17.80 -15.25 9.00
N GLU A 72 19.10 -15.10 8.79
CA GLU A 72 20.12 -16.04 9.28
C GLU A 72 20.20 -16.00 10.80
N GLU A 73 20.21 -14.81 11.40
CA GLU A 73 20.27 -14.64 12.85
C GLU A 73 18.98 -15.12 13.53
N VAL A 74 17.83 -14.91 12.89
CA VAL A 74 16.55 -15.43 13.37
C VAL A 74 16.52 -16.96 13.26
N LEU A 75 17.04 -17.55 12.19
CA LEU A 75 17.14 -19.00 12.06
C LEU A 75 18.02 -19.59 13.17
N LEU A 76 19.20 -19.02 13.41
CA LEU A 76 20.10 -19.45 14.49
C LEU A 76 19.42 -19.35 15.86
N PHE A 77 18.76 -18.22 16.13
CA PHE A 77 18.01 -18.02 17.37
C PHE A 77 16.89 -19.05 17.54
N LEU A 78 16.09 -19.31 16.50
CA LEU A 78 14.99 -20.29 16.55
C LEU A 78 15.51 -21.72 16.74
N ALA A 79 16.66 -22.05 16.16
CA ALA A 79 17.31 -23.34 16.35
C ALA A 79 17.87 -23.51 17.78
N GLU A 80 18.43 -22.45 18.38
CA GLU A 80 18.94 -22.46 19.75
C GLU A 80 17.84 -22.78 20.77
N ILE A 81 16.62 -22.29 20.54
CA ILE A 81 15.46 -22.54 21.41
C ILE A 81 14.63 -23.77 20.99
N ASP A 82 15.13 -24.59 20.05
CA ASP A 82 14.46 -25.78 19.50
C ASP A 82 13.02 -25.51 19.01
N SER A 83 12.81 -24.35 18.38
CA SER A 83 11.49 -23.94 17.90
C SER A 83 11.19 -24.58 16.53
N PRO A 84 10.00 -25.19 16.35
CA PRO A 84 9.62 -25.75 15.05
C PRO A 84 9.48 -24.69 13.96
N LEU A 85 9.42 -23.40 14.34
CA LEU A 85 9.34 -22.28 13.40
C LEU A 85 10.65 -22.06 12.62
N ALA A 86 11.77 -22.63 13.08
CA ALA A 86 13.05 -22.58 12.35
C ALA A 86 12.91 -23.12 10.91
N LYS A 87 12.09 -24.16 10.73
CA LYS A 87 11.82 -24.78 9.42
C LYS A 87 11.26 -23.79 8.39
N HIS A 88 10.50 -22.79 8.83
CA HIS A 88 9.98 -21.77 7.93
C HIS A 88 11.08 -20.86 7.37
N MET A 89 12.11 -20.56 8.15
CA MET A 89 13.26 -19.75 7.70
C MET A 89 14.17 -20.51 6.74
N GLU A 90 14.11 -21.85 6.73
CA GLU A 90 14.81 -22.72 5.78
C GLU A 90 14.03 -22.94 4.48
N ASP A 91 12.69 -22.88 4.53
CA ASP A 91 11.82 -23.04 3.38
C ASP A 91 11.88 -21.82 2.44
N ALA A 92 12.51 -21.99 1.28
CA ALA A 92 12.66 -20.94 0.28
C ALA A 92 11.32 -20.41 -0.25
N LYS A 93 10.28 -21.25 -0.38
CA LYS A 93 8.94 -20.80 -0.80
C LYS A 93 8.33 -19.90 0.27
N TRP A 94 8.45 -20.29 1.54
CA TRP A 94 7.97 -19.50 2.67
C TRP A 94 8.67 -18.14 2.75
N VAL A 95 9.99 -18.13 2.64
CA VAL A 95 10.81 -16.89 2.67
C VAL A 95 10.48 -15.97 1.50
N ALA A 96 10.25 -16.51 0.30
CA ALA A 96 9.80 -15.73 -0.85
C ALA A 96 8.42 -15.09 -0.62
N MET A 97 7.46 -15.83 -0.06
CA MET A 97 6.15 -15.28 0.29
C MET A 97 6.26 -14.18 1.37
N LEU A 98 7.15 -14.34 2.36
CA LEU A 98 7.41 -13.31 3.37
C LEU A 98 8.01 -12.05 2.74
N ALA A 99 8.97 -12.21 1.83
CA ALA A 99 9.62 -11.12 1.11
C ALA A 99 8.62 -10.33 0.25
N TYR A 100 7.75 -11.04 -0.47
CA TYR A 100 6.64 -10.42 -1.19
C TYR A 100 5.72 -9.61 -0.27
N LEU A 101 5.35 -10.17 0.90
CA LEU A 101 4.51 -9.46 1.89
C LEU A 101 5.17 -8.20 2.42
N SER A 102 6.49 -8.24 2.67
CA SER A 102 7.29 -7.07 3.02
C SER A 102 7.16 -5.99 1.94
N ASP A 103 7.44 -6.32 0.68
CA ASP A 103 7.43 -5.36 -0.42
C ASP A 103 6.04 -4.78 -0.70
N ILE A 104 5.00 -5.61 -0.77
CA ILE A 104 3.64 -5.14 -1.06
C ILE A 104 3.11 -4.23 0.05
N PHE A 105 3.44 -4.53 1.31
CA PHE A 105 3.08 -3.66 2.42
C PHE A 105 3.83 -2.33 2.37
N ASP A 106 5.12 -2.31 2.03
CA ASP A 106 5.85 -1.06 1.83
C ASP A 106 5.27 -0.23 0.67
N ARG A 107 4.88 -0.87 -0.44
CA ARG A 107 4.23 -0.19 -1.58
C ARG A 107 2.92 0.46 -1.18
N ILE A 108 2.05 -0.26 -0.47
CA ILE A 108 0.80 0.30 0.06
C ILE A 108 1.16 1.47 1.01
N ASN A 109 2.22 1.32 1.81
CA ASN A 109 2.61 2.29 2.83
C ASN A 109 3.02 3.64 2.26
N LYS A 110 3.79 3.59 1.18
CA LYS A 110 4.17 4.76 0.39
C LYS A 110 2.93 5.48 -0.15
N LEU A 111 1.94 4.75 -0.66
CA LEU A 111 0.67 5.37 -1.07
C LEU A 111 -0.05 6.02 0.12
N ASN A 112 -0.19 5.33 1.25
CA ASN A 112 -0.88 5.91 2.39
C ASN A 112 -0.19 7.17 2.94
N THR A 113 1.13 7.19 2.93
CA THR A 113 1.90 8.37 3.34
C THR A 113 1.68 9.52 2.35
N SER A 114 1.61 9.25 1.05
CA SER A 114 1.31 10.28 0.05
C SER A 114 -0.11 10.83 0.18
N LEU A 115 -1.07 9.99 0.56
CA LEU A 115 -2.46 10.38 0.81
C LEU A 115 -2.63 11.22 2.08
N GLN A 116 -1.75 11.07 3.08
CA GLN A 116 -1.77 11.84 4.33
C GLN A 116 -1.01 13.18 4.24
N GLY A 117 -0.44 13.52 3.08
CA GLY A 117 0.27 14.78 2.87
C GLY A 117 -0.65 16.00 2.98
N LYS A 118 -0.14 17.11 3.52
CA LYS A 118 -0.91 18.35 3.74
C LYS A 118 -1.51 18.96 2.46
N GLU A 119 -0.91 18.68 1.31
CA GLU A 119 -1.37 19.13 -0.01
C GLU A 119 -2.30 18.13 -0.72
N CYS A 120 -2.67 17.02 -0.07
CA CYS A 120 -3.48 15.98 -0.70
C CYS A 120 -4.97 16.30 -0.62
N HIS A 121 -5.50 16.96 -1.66
CA HIS A 121 -6.93 17.11 -1.88
C HIS A 121 -7.57 15.87 -2.53
N VAL A 122 -8.90 15.75 -2.45
CA VAL A 122 -9.69 14.58 -2.91
C VAL A 122 -9.37 14.12 -4.33
N PHE A 123 -9.11 15.04 -5.26
CA PHE A 123 -8.78 14.73 -6.66
C PHE A 123 -7.40 14.07 -6.81
N LEU A 124 -6.39 14.61 -6.12
CA LEU A 124 -5.05 14.00 -6.08
C LEU A 124 -5.10 12.63 -5.41
N ALA A 125 -5.85 12.50 -4.33
CA ALA A 125 -6.04 11.23 -3.65
C ALA A 125 -6.64 10.17 -4.59
N HIS A 126 -7.68 10.55 -5.34
CA HIS A 126 -8.30 9.69 -6.34
C HIS A 126 -7.32 9.30 -7.45
N ASP A 127 -6.57 10.25 -8.02
CA ASP A 127 -5.60 9.98 -9.07
C ASP A 127 -4.49 9.04 -8.59
N GLN A 128 -3.98 9.26 -7.38
CA GLN A 128 -2.96 8.40 -6.77
C GLN A 128 -3.47 6.98 -6.55
N VAL A 129 -4.68 6.82 -6.01
CA VAL A 129 -5.33 5.52 -5.83
C VAL A 129 -5.58 4.83 -7.17
N SER A 130 -6.11 5.56 -8.16
CA SER A 130 -6.37 5.05 -9.52
C SER A 130 -5.09 4.58 -10.19
N ALA A 131 -4.01 5.38 -10.12
CA ALA A 131 -2.70 4.98 -10.61
C ALA A 131 -2.16 3.75 -9.88
N PHE A 132 -2.33 3.67 -8.56
CA PHE A 132 -1.90 2.51 -7.77
C PHE A 132 -2.68 1.23 -8.13
N ARG A 133 -3.99 1.34 -8.38
CA ARG A 133 -4.81 0.21 -8.88
C ARG A 133 -4.30 -0.31 -10.22
N LYS A 134 -3.99 0.59 -11.16
CA LYS A 134 -3.41 0.23 -12.47
C LYS A 134 -2.03 -0.42 -12.34
N LYS A 135 -1.25 -0.05 -11.31
CA LYS A 135 0.03 -0.73 -11.03
C LYS A 135 -0.16 -2.20 -10.67
N PHE A 136 -1.24 -2.57 -9.95
CA PHE A 136 -1.52 -3.99 -9.69
C PHE A 136 -1.72 -4.80 -10.98
N ASP A 137 -2.43 -4.24 -11.98
CA ASP A 137 -2.62 -4.88 -13.28
C ASP A 137 -1.28 -5.06 -14.01
N LEU A 138 -0.44 -4.02 -14.01
CA LEU A 138 0.92 -4.07 -14.56
C LEU A 138 1.79 -5.12 -13.86
N TRP A 139 1.73 -5.19 -12.53
CA TRP A 139 2.52 -6.13 -11.75
C TRP A 139 2.06 -7.58 -11.96
N CYS A 140 0.76 -7.84 -12.10
CA CYS A 140 0.28 -9.16 -12.50
C CYS A 140 0.89 -9.59 -13.84
N ALA A 141 0.82 -8.73 -14.86
CA ALA A 141 1.36 -9.02 -16.19
C ALA A 141 2.90 -9.20 -16.20
N ARG A 142 3.62 -8.58 -15.27
CA ARG A 142 5.07 -8.78 -15.10
C ARG A 142 5.38 -10.10 -14.40
N VAL A 143 4.65 -10.44 -13.35
CA VAL A 143 4.81 -11.71 -12.62
C VAL A 143 4.50 -12.90 -13.53
N GLU A 144 3.50 -12.79 -14.42
CA GLU A 144 3.20 -13.79 -15.46
C GLU A 144 4.33 -13.98 -16.49
N ARG A 145 5.28 -13.05 -16.56
CA ARG A 145 6.48 -13.09 -17.43
C ARG A 145 7.76 -13.31 -16.63
N ASP A 146 7.63 -13.91 -15.45
CA ASP A 146 8.71 -14.24 -14.53
C ASP A 146 9.55 -13.03 -14.07
N SER A 147 8.95 -11.82 -14.03
CA SER A 147 9.60 -10.59 -13.58
C SER A 147 8.97 -10.08 -12.29
N VAL A 148 9.81 -9.92 -11.26
CA VAL A 148 9.45 -9.44 -9.91
C VAL A 148 10.16 -8.16 -9.48
N GLU A 149 10.73 -7.40 -10.42
CA GLU A 149 11.50 -6.15 -10.21
C GLU A 149 10.78 -5.09 -9.32
N MET A 150 9.44 -5.15 -9.25
CA MET A 150 8.65 -4.25 -8.40
C MET A 150 8.70 -4.62 -6.91
N PHE A 151 9.18 -5.82 -6.59
CA PHE A 151 9.29 -6.43 -5.26
C PHE A 151 10.79 -6.77 -5.00
N PRO A 152 11.61 -5.78 -4.61
CA PRO A 152 13.05 -5.93 -4.52
C PRO A 152 13.49 -6.95 -3.44
N THR A 153 12.77 -7.09 -2.33
CA THR A 153 13.09 -8.13 -1.34
C THR A 153 12.79 -9.52 -1.90
N LEU A 154 11.69 -9.68 -2.64
CA LEU A 154 11.38 -10.94 -3.31
C LEU A 154 12.41 -11.29 -4.39
N GLU A 155 12.80 -10.31 -5.20
CA GLU A 155 13.82 -10.47 -6.25
C GLU A 155 15.14 -10.97 -5.65
N ASP A 156 15.63 -10.31 -4.60
CA ASP A 156 16.85 -10.71 -3.89
C ASP A 156 16.76 -12.14 -3.31
N VAL A 157 15.60 -12.52 -2.76
CA VAL A 157 15.38 -13.89 -2.24
C VAL A 157 15.41 -14.92 -3.37
N VAL A 158 14.74 -14.64 -4.50
CA VAL A 158 14.71 -15.55 -5.66
C VAL A 158 16.13 -15.74 -6.21
N GLU A 159 16.91 -14.67 -6.34
CA GLU A 159 18.30 -14.73 -6.80
C GLU A 159 19.19 -15.53 -5.83
N LYS A 160 19.10 -15.28 -4.52
CA LYS A 160 19.93 -15.96 -3.52
C LYS A 160 19.60 -17.43 -3.32
N THR A 161 18.32 -17.80 -3.43
CA THR A 161 17.85 -19.17 -3.16
C THR A 161 17.76 -20.04 -4.42
N GLY A 162 17.83 -19.45 -5.62
CA GLY A 162 17.60 -20.16 -6.88
C GLY A 162 16.17 -20.69 -7.02
N LEU A 163 15.23 -20.17 -6.24
CA LEU A 163 13.84 -20.59 -6.23
C LEU A 163 13.20 -20.35 -7.60
N GLN A 164 12.50 -21.36 -8.12
CA GLN A 164 11.68 -21.18 -9.32
C GLN A 164 10.44 -20.34 -8.96
N LEU A 165 10.18 -19.26 -9.70
CA LEU A 165 9.14 -18.31 -9.35
C LEU A 165 7.72 -18.93 -9.45
N ASP A 166 7.55 -19.95 -10.30
CA ASP A 166 6.31 -20.69 -10.52
C ASP A 166 5.63 -21.16 -9.21
N CYS A 167 6.42 -21.49 -8.18
CA CYS A 167 5.91 -21.96 -6.90
C CYS A 167 5.17 -20.90 -6.06
N VAL A 168 5.41 -19.60 -6.32
CA VAL A 168 4.76 -18.46 -5.64
C VAL A 168 3.95 -17.57 -6.58
N GLN A 169 4.16 -17.69 -7.90
CA GLN A 169 3.57 -16.84 -8.94
C GLN A 169 2.05 -16.71 -8.82
N GLN A 170 1.34 -17.84 -8.73
CA GLN A 170 -0.12 -17.85 -8.64
C GLN A 170 -0.65 -17.17 -7.39
N VAL A 171 0.03 -17.37 -6.25
CA VAL A 171 -0.33 -16.77 -4.96
C VAL A 171 -0.14 -15.26 -4.99
N VAL A 172 0.97 -14.78 -5.58
CA VAL A 172 1.24 -13.35 -5.77
C VAL A 172 0.17 -12.72 -6.66
N ILE A 173 -0.08 -13.30 -7.84
CA ILE A 173 -1.09 -12.78 -8.79
C ILE A 173 -2.49 -12.73 -8.14
N ALA A 174 -2.87 -13.79 -7.44
CA ALA A 174 -4.16 -13.85 -6.76
C ALA A 174 -4.30 -12.73 -5.71
N HIS A 175 -3.23 -12.45 -4.94
CA HIS A 175 -3.25 -11.37 -3.97
C HIS A 175 -3.32 -9.98 -4.63
N LEU A 176 -2.56 -9.74 -5.70
CA LEU A 176 -2.59 -8.47 -6.43
C LEU A 176 -3.98 -8.18 -7.04
N LYS A 177 -4.63 -9.19 -7.62
CA LYS A 177 -6.02 -9.10 -8.09
C LYS A 177 -6.98 -8.79 -6.94
N GLY A 178 -6.83 -9.49 -5.81
CA GLY A 178 -7.62 -9.22 -4.61
C GLY A 178 -7.45 -7.80 -4.08
N LEU A 179 -6.22 -7.28 -4.05
CA LEU A 179 -5.94 -5.89 -3.66
C LEU A 179 -6.60 -4.90 -4.62
N ARG A 180 -6.48 -5.10 -5.93
CA ARG A 180 -7.11 -4.23 -6.94
C ARG A 180 -8.62 -4.10 -6.75
N GLU A 181 -9.29 -5.22 -6.51
CA GLU A 181 -10.73 -5.26 -6.26
C GLU A 181 -11.09 -4.53 -4.96
N GLN A 182 -10.36 -4.78 -3.88
CA GLN A 182 -10.59 -4.10 -2.60
C GLN A 182 -10.42 -2.57 -2.68
N PHE A 183 -9.39 -2.11 -3.39
CA PHE A 183 -9.21 -0.68 -3.62
C PHE A 183 -10.36 -0.12 -4.47
N GLY A 184 -10.91 -0.89 -5.40
CA GLY A 184 -12.11 -0.53 -6.14
C GLY A 184 -13.34 -0.41 -5.25
N ASP A 185 -13.59 -1.41 -4.39
CA ASP A 185 -14.73 -1.41 -3.45
C ASP A 185 -14.67 -0.24 -2.46
N TYR A 186 -13.46 0.10 -1.98
CA TYR A 186 -13.28 1.08 -0.91
C TYR A 186 -13.28 2.53 -1.40
N PHE A 187 -12.62 2.81 -2.53
CA PHE A 187 -12.50 4.16 -3.06
C PHE A 187 -13.53 4.48 -4.16
N GLY A 188 -14.21 3.47 -4.71
CA GLY A 188 -15.17 3.65 -5.80
C GLY A 188 -14.53 4.05 -7.12
N GLU A 189 -15.38 4.44 -8.08
CA GLU A 189 -14.96 5.10 -9.32
C GLU A 189 -15.21 6.61 -9.24
N GLU A 190 -14.48 7.39 -10.04
CA GLU A 190 -14.74 8.83 -10.11
C GLU A 190 -16.11 9.10 -10.70
N THR A 191 -16.93 9.87 -10.00
CA THR A 191 -18.17 10.37 -10.59
C THR A 191 -17.84 11.55 -11.51
N LEU A 192 -18.34 11.50 -12.75
CA LEU A 192 -18.25 12.62 -13.71
C LEU A 192 -18.80 13.93 -13.12
N ALA A 193 -19.66 13.83 -12.11
CA ALA A 193 -20.29 14.95 -11.40
C ALA A 193 -19.30 15.96 -10.82
N ASN A 194 -18.09 15.55 -10.42
CA ASN A 194 -17.11 16.43 -9.77
C ASN A 194 -16.01 16.93 -10.72
N GLN A 195 -16.06 16.58 -12.01
CA GLN A 195 -15.01 16.96 -12.96
C GLN A 195 -14.95 18.46 -13.24
N TRP A 196 -16.07 19.19 -13.10
CA TRP A 196 -16.07 20.65 -13.20
C TRP A 196 -15.19 21.32 -12.15
N MET A 197 -15.03 20.71 -10.97
CA MET A 197 -14.14 21.24 -9.92
C MET A 197 -12.65 21.06 -10.27
N ARG A 198 -12.32 20.13 -11.17
CA ARG A 198 -10.94 19.95 -11.67
C ARG A 198 -10.63 20.89 -12.83
N ASN A 199 -11.63 21.21 -13.65
CA ASN A 199 -11.48 22.11 -14.77
C ASN A 199 -12.82 22.78 -15.11
N PRO A 200 -13.17 23.89 -14.43
CA PRO A 200 -14.46 24.53 -14.61
C PRO A 200 -14.60 25.18 -15.99
N PHE A 201 -13.48 25.52 -16.66
CA PHE A 201 -13.43 26.24 -17.94
C PHE A 201 -13.60 25.35 -19.17
N SER A 202 -13.34 24.04 -19.06
CA SER A 202 -13.53 23.08 -20.15
C SER A 202 -14.76 22.21 -19.97
N PHE A 203 -15.48 22.39 -18.85
CA PHE A 203 -16.67 21.61 -18.57
C PHE A 203 -17.89 22.18 -19.30
N PRO A 204 -18.79 21.33 -19.86
CA PRO A 204 -19.98 21.81 -20.55
C PRO A 204 -20.87 22.65 -19.62
N VAL A 205 -21.49 23.70 -20.15
CA VAL A 205 -22.54 24.43 -19.43
C VAL A 205 -23.84 23.61 -19.53
N THR A 206 -24.12 22.82 -18.51
CA THR A 206 -25.35 22.03 -18.39
C THR A 206 -25.82 22.06 -16.95
N PRO A 207 -27.14 21.98 -16.67
CA PRO A 207 -27.66 21.91 -15.32
C PRO A 207 -26.98 20.83 -14.49
N ARG A 208 -26.72 21.12 -13.22
CA ARG A 208 -25.96 20.27 -12.29
C ARG A 208 -26.87 19.84 -11.17
N ASP A 209 -27.03 18.53 -11.01
CA ASP A 209 -27.74 17.98 -9.87
C ASP A 209 -27.08 18.43 -8.56
N GLY A 210 -27.86 19.07 -7.70
CA GLY A 210 -27.40 19.57 -6.40
C GLY A 210 -26.86 21.00 -6.37
N LEU A 211 -26.82 21.72 -7.50
CA LEU A 211 -26.62 23.18 -7.52
C LEU A 211 -27.97 23.90 -7.64
N THR A 212 -28.04 25.10 -7.07
CA THR A 212 -29.10 26.07 -7.29
C THR A 212 -28.88 26.82 -8.61
N LEU A 213 -29.94 27.42 -9.18
CA LEU A 213 -29.83 28.23 -10.39
C LEU A 213 -28.76 29.33 -10.26
N GLN A 214 -28.67 29.98 -9.10
CA GLN A 214 -27.67 31.02 -8.85
C GLN A 214 -26.24 30.48 -8.89
N GLU A 215 -26.01 29.29 -8.34
CA GLU A 215 -24.69 28.62 -8.39
C GLU A 215 -24.36 28.15 -9.82
N GLU A 216 -25.36 27.71 -10.58
CA GLU A 216 -25.18 27.37 -12.00
C GLU A 216 -24.79 28.61 -12.82
N GLU A 217 -25.48 29.73 -12.64
CA GLU A 217 -25.15 31.01 -13.30
C GLU A 217 -23.74 31.50 -12.91
N ALA A 218 -23.38 31.45 -11.63
CA ALA A 218 -22.03 31.79 -11.17
C ALA A 218 -20.96 30.88 -11.78
N LEU A 219 -21.26 29.59 -12.00
CA LEU A 219 -20.37 28.68 -12.69
C LEU A 219 -20.21 29.04 -14.19
N VAL A 220 -21.26 29.55 -14.85
CA VAL A 220 -21.17 30.05 -16.24
C VAL A 220 -20.27 31.28 -16.32
N GLU A 221 -20.40 32.21 -15.38
CA GLU A 221 -19.53 33.38 -15.28
C GLU A 221 -18.07 32.97 -15.04
N LEU A 222 -17.83 32.05 -14.10
CA LEU A 222 -16.52 31.48 -13.83
C LEU A 222 -15.93 30.81 -15.09
N ASN A 223 -16.70 29.97 -15.78
CA ASN A 223 -16.29 29.26 -16.99
C ASN A 223 -15.81 30.22 -18.11
N SER A 224 -16.38 31.43 -18.16
CA SER A 224 -16.06 32.45 -19.16
C SER A 224 -14.90 33.38 -18.75
N ASN A 225 -14.40 33.27 -17.51
CA ASN A 225 -13.38 34.17 -16.97
C ASN A 225 -11.96 33.76 -17.40
N MET A 226 -11.39 34.48 -18.38
CA MET A 226 -10.07 34.18 -18.93
C MET A 226 -8.91 34.46 -17.97
N ASP A 227 -9.03 35.45 -17.08
CA ASP A 227 -7.99 35.77 -16.10
C ASP A 227 -7.87 34.64 -15.07
N LEU A 228 -9.01 34.13 -14.57
CA LEU A 228 -9.05 32.98 -13.68
C LEU A 228 -8.57 31.70 -14.38
N LYS A 229 -8.87 31.52 -15.67
CA LYS A 229 -8.37 30.40 -16.46
C LYS A 229 -6.85 30.41 -16.57
N GLN A 230 -6.25 31.57 -16.80
CA GLN A 230 -4.80 31.72 -16.82
C GLN A 230 -4.22 31.44 -15.43
N LYS A 231 -4.77 32.05 -14.38
CA LYS A 231 -4.33 31.84 -13.00
C LYS A 231 -4.35 30.37 -12.58
N MET A 232 -5.36 29.61 -12.99
CA MET A 232 -5.47 28.17 -12.74
C MET A 232 -4.29 27.36 -13.32
N SER A 233 -3.69 27.82 -14.41
CA SER A 233 -2.50 27.19 -15.00
C SER A 233 -1.20 27.51 -14.26
N GLU A 234 -1.20 28.59 -13.47
CA GLU A 234 -0.02 29.11 -12.77
C GLU A 234 0.07 28.60 -11.31
N VAL A 235 -1.05 28.17 -10.72
CA VAL A 235 -1.13 27.74 -9.31
C VAL A 235 -1.71 26.33 -9.15
N SER A 236 -1.48 25.71 -7.99
CA SER A 236 -2.12 24.43 -7.67
C SER A 236 -3.64 24.55 -7.58
N LEU A 237 -4.38 23.47 -7.84
CA LEU A 237 -5.84 23.46 -7.81
C LEU A 237 -6.40 23.96 -6.45
N ALA A 238 -5.78 23.55 -5.34
CA ALA A 238 -6.17 24.01 -4.01
C ALA A 238 -5.98 25.53 -3.84
N HIS A 239 -4.84 26.07 -4.27
CA HIS A 239 -4.57 27.50 -4.21
C HIS A 239 -5.48 28.30 -5.15
N PHE A 240 -5.80 27.75 -6.32
CA PHE A 240 -6.75 28.35 -7.26
C PHE A 240 -8.09 28.56 -6.55
N TRP A 241 -8.70 27.49 -6.01
CA TRP A 241 -10.01 27.56 -5.35
C TRP A 241 -10.01 28.44 -4.09
N LEU A 242 -8.91 28.50 -3.33
CA LEU A 242 -8.77 29.43 -2.21
C LEU A 242 -8.70 30.91 -2.63
N SER A 243 -8.35 31.17 -3.89
CA SER A 243 -8.14 32.53 -4.42
C SER A 243 -9.29 33.06 -5.26
N VAL A 244 -10.30 32.21 -5.54
CA VAL A 244 -11.56 32.61 -6.15
C VAL A 244 -12.43 33.14 -5.02
N GLU A 245 -12.48 34.46 -4.86
CA GLU A 245 -13.44 35.10 -3.95
C GLU A 245 -14.85 34.97 -4.54
N THR A 246 -15.79 34.48 -3.72
CA THR A 246 -17.23 34.42 -3.98
C THR A 246 -17.93 35.75 -3.74
#